data_AF-A0A1R4G6J2-F1
#
_entry.id   AF-A0A1R4G6J2-F1
#
_cell.length_a   1.000
_cell.length_b   1.000
_cell.length_c   1.000
_cell.angle_alpha   90.00
_cell.angle_beta   90.00
_cell.angle_gamma   90.00
#
_symmetry.space_group_name_H-M   'P 1'
#
loop_
_entity.id
_entity.type
_entity.pdbx_description
1 polymer ?
#
loop_
_entity_poly.entity_id
_entity_poly.type
_entity_poly.pdbx_seq_one_letter_code
_entity_poly.pdbx_strand_id
1 'polypeptide(L)'
;MTGRFLRVLTPLGWWATMLAVGVLLLIVGRGLGLSWDPLHLQARRMEAIQQRLSRAEAEASARSLEAAARGRQVESLDAFHRNAKAVTQATVAAEIRARTADDTDTPLDPDRAQRLRDHDRELCRLAPVIAGCAAPVDPG
;
A
#
# COMPACT_ATOMS: atom_id res chain seq x y z
N MET A 1 11.16 -81.19 -5.81
CA MET A 1 11.54 -79.79 -6.10
C MET A 1 11.60 -79.56 -7.62
N THR A 2 10.52 -79.85 -8.37
CA THR A 2 10.60 -79.97 -9.85
C THR A 2 9.60 -79.07 -10.59
N GLY A 3 8.57 -78.55 -9.91
CA GLY A 3 7.51 -77.72 -10.53
C GLY A 3 7.88 -76.25 -10.76
N ARG A 4 8.94 -75.73 -10.12
CA ARG A 4 9.34 -74.32 -10.23
C ARG A 4 10.12 -74.02 -11.52
N PHE A 5 10.86 -75.01 -12.04
CA PHE A 5 11.60 -74.89 -13.30
C PHE A 5 10.70 -74.99 -14.54
N LEU A 6 9.64 -75.81 -14.49
CA LEU A 6 8.69 -75.95 -15.59
C LEU A 6 7.85 -74.69 -15.86
N ARG A 7 7.65 -73.83 -14.85
CA ARG A 7 6.95 -72.54 -15.03
C ARG A 7 7.79 -71.46 -15.70
N VAL A 8 9.11 -71.59 -15.73
CA VAL A 8 10.02 -70.61 -16.38
C VAL A 8 10.10 -70.84 -17.90
N LEU A 9 9.78 -72.06 -18.38
CA LEU A 9 9.76 -72.39 -19.81
C LEU A 9 8.43 -72.07 -20.52
N THR A 10 7.39 -71.63 -19.80
CA THR A 10 6.14 -71.20 -20.45
C THR A 10 6.21 -69.72 -20.82
N PRO A 11 5.63 -69.29 -21.96
CA PRO A 11 5.64 -67.89 -22.39
C PRO A 11 5.04 -66.94 -21.34
N LEU A 12 4.08 -67.42 -20.53
CA LEU A 12 3.54 -66.67 -19.38
C LEU A 12 4.57 -66.47 -18.25
N GLY A 13 5.45 -67.44 -18.00
CA GLY A 13 6.52 -67.32 -17.01
C GLY A 13 7.53 -66.23 -17.37
N TRP A 14 7.83 -66.09 -18.66
CA TRP A 14 8.73 -65.05 -19.15
C TRP A 14 8.11 -63.64 -19.00
N TRP A 15 6.84 -63.49 -19.33
CA TRP A 15 6.07 -62.26 -19.07
C TRP A 15 6.02 -61.91 -17.57
N ALA A 16 5.74 -62.89 -16.72
CA ALA A 16 5.72 -62.68 -15.27
C ALA A 16 7.10 -62.25 -14.73
N THR A 17 8.18 -62.81 -15.28
CA THR A 17 9.55 -62.46 -14.91
C THR A 17 9.90 -61.04 -15.38
N MET A 18 9.55 -60.68 -16.63
CA MET A 18 9.73 -59.31 -17.15
C MET A 18 8.94 -58.28 -16.33
N LEU A 19 7.70 -58.60 -15.97
CA LEU A 19 6.85 -57.72 -15.15
C LEU A 19 7.43 -57.58 -13.74
N ALA A 20 7.89 -58.67 -13.13
CA ALA A 20 8.54 -58.63 -11.82
C ALA A 20 9.84 -57.80 -11.83
N VAL A 21 10.67 -57.94 -12.87
CA VAL A 21 11.89 -57.14 -13.03
C VAL A 21 11.55 -55.67 -13.29
N GLY A 22 10.53 -55.36 -14.09
CA GLY A 22 10.08 -54.00 -14.34
C GLY A 22 9.55 -53.31 -13.07
N VAL A 23 8.75 -54.01 -12.27
CA VAL A 23 8.26 -53.51 -10.97
C VAL A 23 9.42 -53.31 -10.00
N LEU A 24 10.37 -54.24 -9.95
CA LEU A 24 11.56 -54.12 -9.10
C LEU A 24 12.39 -52.88 -9.49
N LEU A 25 12.61 -52.65 -10.78
CA LEU A 25 13.32 -51.46 -11.28
C LEU A 25 12.58 -50.16 -10.96
N LEU A 26 11.24 -50.15 -10.99
CA LEU A 26 10.46 -48.98 -10.56
C LEU A 26 10.59 -48.71 -9.06
N ILE A 27 10.58 -49.76 -8.23
CA ILE A 27 10.73 -49.62 -6.77
C ILE A 27 12.15 -49.14 -6.42
N VAL A 28 13.18 -49.76 -7.00
CA VAL A 28 14.59 -49.38 -6.79
C VAL A 28 14.86 -47.99 -7.35
N GLY A 29 14.31 -47.65 -8.52
CA GLY A 29 14.40 -46.31 -9.10
C GLY A 29 13.76 -45.24 -8.23
N ARG A 30 12.59 -45.52 -7.61
CA ARG A 30 11.99 -44.62 -6.61
C ARG A 30 12.84 -44.46 -5.36
N GLY A 31 13.54 -45.52 -4.92
CA GLY A 31 14.48 -45.46 -3.79
C GLY A 31 15.75 -44.66 -4.07
N LEU A 32 16.16 -44.56 -5.35
CA LEU A 32 17.32 -43.79 -5.81
C LEU A 32 16.98 -42.35 -6.22
N GLY A 33 15.74 -41.89 -5.97
CA GLY A 33 15.30 -40.53 -6.30
C GLY A 33 14.99 -40.29 -7.79
N LEU A 34 15.04 -41.33 -8.63
CA LEU A 34 14.58 -41.30 -10.02
C LEU A 34 13.04 -41.38 -10.03
N SER A 35 12.40 -40.27 -9.69
CA SER A 35 10.95 -40.11 -9.84
C SER A 35 10.61 -40.00 -11.32
N TRP A 36 10.25 -41.13 -11.93
CA TRP A 36 9.68 -41.12 -13.27
C TRP A 36 8.33 -40.39 -13.24
N ASP A 37 8.33 -39.08 -13.57
CA ASP A 37 7.15 -38.21 -13.69
C ASP A 37 7.00 -37.76 -15.16
N PRO A 38 6.42 -38.63 -16.03
CA PRO A 38 6.31 -38.37 -17.47
C PRO A 38 5.40 -37.19 -17.82
N LEU A 39 4.59 -36.68 -16.87
CA LEU A 39 3.67 -35.56 -17.08
C LEU A 39 4.10 -34.26 -16.35
N HIS A 40 5.28 -34.24 -15.72
CA HIS A 40 5.77 -33.09 -14.96
C HIS A 40 4.76 -32.56 -13.92
N LEU A 41 3.91 -33.42 -13.36
CA LEU A 41 2.84 -33.00 -12.44
C LEU A 41 3.43 -32.42 -11.15
N GLN A 42 4.56 -32.96 -10.67
CA GLN A 42 5.24 -32.42 -9.50
C GLN A 42 5.86 -31.06 -9.79
N ALA A 43 6.50 -30.88 -10.95
CA ALA A 43 7.06 -29.58 -11.34
C ALA A 43 5.95 -28.51 -11.43
N ARG A 44 4.83 -28.82 -12.09
CA ARG A 44 3.66 -27.92 -12.16
C ARG A 44 3.06 -27.59 -10.80
N ARG A 45 3.01 -28.57 -9.87
CA ARG A 45 2.55 -28.33 -8.50
C ARG A 45 3.51 -27.40 -7.76
N MET A 46 4.81 -27.59 -7.91
CA MET A 46 5.82 -26.72 -7.29
C MET A 46 5.76 -25.30 -7.87
N GLU A 47 5.65 -25.15 -9.19
CA GLU A 47 5.47 -23.85 -9.84
C GLU A 47 4.19 -23.15 -9.35
N ALA A 48 3.08 -23.88 -9.26
CA ALA A 48 1.82 -23.33 -8.75
C ALA A 48 1.93 -22.89 -7.28
N ILE A 49 2.66 -23.63 -6.44
CA ILE A 49 2.92 -23.27 -5.04
C ILE A 49 3.83 -22.03 -4.98
N GLN A 50 4.92 -22.00 -5.74
CA GLN A 50 5.83 -20.84 -5.80
C GLN A 50 5.10 -19.58 -6.29
N GLN A 51 4.25 -19.70 -7.30
CA GLN A 51 3.41 -18.60 -7.77
C GLN A 51 2.46 -18.11 -6.68
N ARG A 52 1.83 -19.01 -5.92
CA ARG A 52 0.95 -18.61 -4.80
C ARG A 52 1.72 -17.92 -3.69
N LEU A 53 2.91 -18.41 -3.34
CA LEU A 53 3.76 -17.80 -2.33
C LEU A 53 4.23 -16.40 -2.76
N SER A 54 4.74 -16.26 -3.99
CA SER A 54 5.16 -14.95 -4.52
C SER A 54 4.01 -13.93 -4.56
N ARG A 55 2.79 -14.36 -4.90
CA ARG A 55 1.59 -13.51 -4.83
C ARG A 55 1.23 -13.14 -3.40
N ALA A 56 1.27 -14.10 -2.47
CA ALA A 56 0.98 -13.84 -1.07
C ALA A 56 1.99 -12.87 -0.45
N GLU A 57 3.27 -13.01 -0.78
CA GLU A 57 4.33 -12.07 -0.36
C GLU A 57 4.12 -10.68 -0.96
N ALA A 58 3.80 -10.60 -2.25
CA ALA A 58 3.49 -9.33 -2.91
C ALA A 58 2.27 -8.66 -2.26
N GLU A 59 1.18 -9.38 -2.02
CA GLU A 59 0.00 -8.86 -1.33
C GLU A 59 0.30 -8.43 0.12
N ALA A 60 1.09 -9.21 0.87
CA ALA A 60 1.47 -8.87 2.22
C ALA A 60 2.31 -7.57 2.26
N SER A 61 3.27 -7.42 1.33
CA SER A 61 4.07 -6.21 1.19
C SER A 61 3.20 -5.00 0.81
N ALA A 62 2.26 -5.15 -0.13
CA ALA A 62 1.32 -4.10 -0.51
C ALA A 62 0.44 -3.68 0.67
N ARG A 63 -0.14 -4.63 1.42
CA ARG A 63 -0.96 -4.33 2.61
C ARG A 63 -0.16 -3.63 3.70
N SER A 64 1.12 -3.98 3.87
CA SER A 64 1.99 -3.31 4.85
C SER A 64 2.27 -1.84 4.47
N LEU A 65 2.52 -1.58 3.19
CA LEU A 65 2.71 -0.23 2.66
C LEU A 65 1.43 0.60 2.74
N GLU A 66 0.28 0.02 2.41
CA GLU A 66 -1.02 0.67 2.58
C GLU A 66 -1.30 1.02 4.05
N ALA A 67 -1.02 0.11 4.98
CA ALA A 67 -1.19 0.36 6.40
C ALA A 67 -0.28 1.50 6.89
N ALA A 68 0.99 1.50 6.48
CA ALA A 68 1.93 2.57 6.80
C ALA A 68 1.53 3.93 6.18
N ALA A 69 0.95 3.91 4.97
CA ALA A 69 0.41 5.11 4.33
C ALA A 69 -0.82 5.65 5.06
N ARG A 70 -1.76 4.77 5.48
CA ARG A 70 -2.94 5.16 6.27
C ARG A 70 -2.55 5.77 7.61
N GLY A 71 -1.55 5.22 8.31
CA GLY A 71 -1.04 5.79 9.55
C GLY A 71 -0.54 7.23 9.39
N ARG A 72 0.29 7.47 8.36
CA ARG A 72 0.79 8.82 8.04
C ARG A 72 -0.32 9.80 7.65
N GLN A 73 -1.35 9.34 6.92
CA GLN A 73 -2.49 10.18 6.58
C GLN A 73 -3.26 10.63 7.81
N VAL A 74 -3.55 9.71 8.74
CA VAL A 74 -4.25 10.05 10.00
C VAL A 74 -3.43 11.03 10.84
N GLU A 75 -2.13 10.79 11.00
CA GLU A 75 -1.25 11.70 11.74
C GLU A 75 -1.21 13.11 11.14
N SER A 76 -1.15 13.21 9.81
CA SER A 76 -1.17 14.51 9.12
C SER A 76 -2.49 15.25 9.30
N LEU A 77 -3.62 14.52 9.27
CA LEU A 77 -4.95 15.07 9.48
C LEU A 77 -5.13 15.56 10.92
N ASP A 78 -4.67 14.78 11.90
CA ASP A 78 -4.71 15.15 13.31
C ASP A 78 -3.83 16.36 13.60
N ALA A 79 -2.63 16.43 13.00
CA ALA A 79 -1.78 17.61 13.09
C ALA A 79 -2.45 18.85 12.50
N PHE A 80 -3.05 18.72 11.31
CA PHE A 80 -3.81 19.82 10.69
C PHE A 80 -4.99 20.27 11.57
N HIS A 81 -5.77 19.35 12.11
CA HIS A 81 -6.89 19.68 13.00
C HIS A 81 -6.44 20.35 14.30
N ARG A 82 -5.33 19.90 14.90
CA ARG A 82 -4.76 20.55 16.09
C ARG A 82 -4.32 21.97 15.78
N ASN A 83 -3.62 22.18 14.67
CA ASN A 83 -3.18 23.50 14.24
C ASN A 83 -4.38 24.41 13.92
N ALA A 84 -5.38 23.92 13.19
CA ALA A 84 -6.59 24.67 12.88
C ALA A 84 -7.32 25.09 14.16
N LYS A 85 -7.49 24.19 15.14
CA LYS A 85 -8.09 24.53 16.44
C LYS A 85 -7.28 25.57 17.20
N ALA A 86 -5.95 25.43 17.24
CA ALA A 86 -5.07 26.37 17.93
C ALA A 86 -5.13 27.76 17.30
N VAL A 87 -5.12 27.85 15.96
CA VAL A 87 -5.29 29.12 15.23
C VAL A 87 -6.65 29.72 15.53
N THR A 88 -7.74 28.96 15.44
CA THR A 88 -9.08 29.48 15.76
C THR A 88 -9.17 30.00 17.19
N GLN A 89 -8.63 29.27 18.16
CA GLN A 89 -8.60 29.72 19.56
C GLN A 89 -7.78 30.99 19.76
N ALA A 90 -6.61 31.07 19.13
CA ALA A 90 -5.78 32.27 19.17
C ALA A 90 -6.48 33.47 18.53
N THR A 91 -7.15 33.27 17.39
CA THR A 91 -7.94 34.31 16.70
C THR A 91 -9.10 34.80 17.57
N VAL A 92 -9.88 33.88 18.16
CA VAL A 92 -10.98 34.26 19.06
C VAL A 92 -10.46 35.01 20.28
N ALA A 93 -9.35 34.56 20.88
CA ALA A 93 -8.74 35.26 22.01
C ALA A 93 -8.22 36.65 21.62
N ALA A 94 -7.63 36.79 20.43
CA ALA A 94 -7.17 38.07 19.90
C ALA A 94 -8.34 39.02 19.61
N GLU A 95 -9.43 38.50 19.04
CA GLU A 95 -10.66 39.27 18.77
C GLU A 95 -11.30 39.77 20.07
N ILE A 96 -11.45 38.89 21.07
CA ILE A 96 -11.99 39.29 22.38
C ILE A 96 -11.12 40.39 22.97
N ARG A 97 -9.79 40.21 22.97
CA ARG A 97 -8.86 41.21 23.50
C ARG A 97 -8.97 42.54 22.76
N ALA A 98 -9.10 42.51 21.43
CA ALA A 98 -9.25 43.71 20.62
C ALA A 98 -10.58 44.44 20.90
N ARG A 99 -11.67 43.71 21.16
CA ARG A 99 -12.98 44.28 21.49
C ARG A 99 -13.09 44.81 22.92
N THR A 100 -12.25 44.32 23.84
CA THR A 100 -12.23 44.74 25.24
C THR A 100 -11.06 45.68 25.56
N ALA A 101 -10.30 46.12 24.56
CA ALA A 101 -9.16 46.99 24.78
C ALA A 101 -9.64 48.39 25.16
N ASP A 102 -8.89 49.09 26.02
CA ASP A 102 -9.25 50.44 26.47
C ASP A 102 -9.34 51.44 25.32
N ASP A 103 -8.63 51.19 24.22
CA ASP A 103 -8.58 52.03 23.03
C ASP A 103 -9.59 51.61 21.95
N THR A 104 -10.52 50.68 22.23
CA THR A 104 -11.49 50.16 21.25
C THR A 104 -12.32 51.28 20.61
N ASP A 105 -12.71 52.29 21.39
CA ASP A 105 -13.50 53.44 20.92
C ASP A 105 -12.63 54.64 20.51
N THR A 106 -11.29 54.51 20.59
CA THR A 106 -10.38 55.58 20.21
C THR A 106 -10.11 55.52 18.70
N PRO A 107 -10.53 56.52 17.92
CA PRO A 107 -10.27 56.53 16.48
C PRO A 107 -8.76 56.55 16.22
N LEU A 108 -8.32 55.77 15.22
CA LEU A 108 -6.93 55.81 14.78
C LEU A 108 -6.58 57.21 14.26
N ASP A 109 -5.35 57.62 14.53
CA ASP A 109 -4.74 58.78 13.89
C ASP A 109 -4.93 58.73 12.35
N PRO A 110 -5.40 59.80 11.71
CA PRO A 110 -5.77 59.78 10.30
C PRO A 110 -4.61 59.44 9.37
N ASP A 111 -3.39 59.91 9.68
CA ASP A 111 -2.20 59.58 8.89
C ASP A 111 -1.84 58.11 9.02
N ARG A 112 -1.94 57.55 10.25
CA ARG A 112 -1.78 56.10 10.47
C ARG A 112 -2.83 55.30 9.72
N ALA A 113 -4.10 55.71 9.77
CA ALA A 113 -5.19 55.04 9.08
C ALA A 113 -5.01 55.07 7.55
N GLN A 114 -4.43 56.15 7.01
CA GLN A 114 -4.11 56.24 5.59
C GLN A 114 -2.98 55.29 5.21
N ARG A 115 -1.87 55.27 5.97
CA ARG A 115 -0.75 54.34 5.72
C ARG A 115 -1.18 52.88 5.73
N LEU A 116 -2.08 52.51 6.65
CA LEU A 116 -2.60 51.14 6.73
C LEU A 116 -3.41 50.77 5.47
N ARG A 117 -4.30 51.68 5.03
CA ARG A 117 -5.10 51.49 3.81
C ARG A 117 -4.24 51.41 2.54
N ASP A 118 -3.14 52.16 2.48
CA ASP A 118 -2.21 52.11 1.35
C ASP A 118 -1.46 50.77 1.32
N HIS A 119 -1.04 50.27 2.47
CA HIS A 119 -0.42 48.95 2.60
C HIS A 119 -1.38 47.81 2.24
N ASP A 120 -2.65 47.88 2.67
CA ASP A 120 -3.67 46.88 2.31
C ASP A 120 -3.92 46.87 0.79
N ARG A 121 -3.91 48.04 0.14
CA ARG A 121 -3.99 48.12 -1.32
C ARG A 121 -2.78 47.52 -2.02
N GLU A 122 -1.58 47.66 -1.45
CA GLU A 122 -0.38 47.02 -1.98
C GLU A 122 -0.46 45.49 -1.85
N LEU A 123 -0.87 45.00 -0.68
CA LEU A 123 -1.06 43.56 -0.44
C LEU A 123 -2.06 42.96 -1.43
N CYS A 124 -3.21 43.62 -1.63
CA CYS A 124 -4.21 43.14 -2.58
C CYS A 124 -3.73 43.20 -4.04
N ARG A 125 -2.82 44.12 -4.39
CA ARG A 125 -2.19 44.14 -5.72
C ARG A 125 -1.27 42.94 -5.93
N LEU A 126 -0.52 42.56 -4.90
CA LEU A 126 0.42 41.43 -4.96
C LEU A 126 -0.28 40.07 -4.89
N ALA A 127 -1.38 39.97 -4.15
CA ALA A 127 -2.07 38.71 -3.90
C ALA A 127 -3.61 38.87 -4.05
N PRO A 128 -4.12 39.01 -5.28
CA PRO A 128 -5.53 39.28 -5.54
C PRO A 128 -6.47 38.12 -5.17
N VAL A 129 -5.93 36.91 -4.96
CA VAL A 129 -6.69 35.70 -4.60
C VAL A 129 -7.04 35.63 -3.11
N ILE A 130 -6.54 36.54 -2.28
CA ILE A 130 -6.83 36.56 -0.85
C ILE A 130 -8.26 37.09 -0.62
N ALA A 131 -9.03 36.35 0.18
CA ALA A 131 -10.38 36.75 0.58
C ALA A 131 -10.35 38.11 1.31
N GLY A 132 -11.16 39.07 0.85
CA GLY A 132 -11.21 40.44 1.37
C GLY A 132 -10.58 41.48 0.45
N CYS A 133 -9.81 41.07 -0.56
CA CYS A 133 -9.42 41.95 -1.65
C CYS A 133 -10.57 42.17 -2.62
N ALA A 134 -10.74 43.41 -3.10
CA ALA A 134 -11.74 43.71 -4.13
C ALA A 134 -11.47 42.84 -5.36
N ALA A 135 -12.50 42.15 -5.87
CA ALA A 135 -12.38 41.39 -7.11
C ALA A 135 -11.89 42.32 -8.23
N PRO A 136 -10.97 41.86 -9.10
CA PRO A 136 -10.54 42.66 -10.24
C PRO A 136 -11.78 43.05 -11.04
N VAL A 137 -11.94 44.36 -11.28
CA VAL A 137 -13.00 44.87 -12.16
C VAL A 137 -12.64 44.39 -13.56
N ASP A 138 -13.39 43.42 -14.07
CA ASP A 138 -13.21 42.90 -15.43
C ASP A 138 -13.60 44.01 -16.42
N PRO A 139 -12.69 44.48 -17.29
CA PRO A 139 -13.07 45.37 -18.37
C PRO A 139 -13.72 44.50 -19.46
N GLY A 140 -15.04 44.62 -19.60
CA GLY A 140 -15.82 43.92 -20.63
C GLY A 140 -15.38 44.21 -22.06
#